data_AF-A0A398D134-F1
#
_entry.id   AF-A0A398D134-F1
#
_cell.length_a   1.000
_cell.length_b   1.000
_cell.length_c   1.000
_cell.angle_alpha   90.00
_cell.angle_beta   90.00
_cell.angle_gamma   90.00
#
_symmetry.space_group_name_H-M   'P 1'
#
loop_
_entity.id
_entity.type
_entity.pdbx_description
1 polymer ?
#
loop_
_entity_poly.entity_id
_entity_poly.type
_entity_poly.pdbx_seq_one_letter_code
_entity_poly.pdbx_strand_id
1 'polypeptide(L)'
;MRRCCWATTWQQEGLTDYGKYYCQEIDKAVVREFNPELVINVKGTRTNRSGICQLVYHGAFEGALVHEEAQRAQEACILPWSYHTVHLTSTMSAVLQRELGSAGVAAAQAALETFAVRFGSAMADILAGDAGTDFDVLPEGR
;
A
#
# COMPACT_ATOMS: atom_id res chain seq x y z
N MET A 1 11.66 -2.04 21.59
CA MET A 1 10.53 -1.38 20.89
C MET A 1 10.60 -1.76 19.41
N ARG A 2 9.58 -2.44 18.85
CA ARG A 2 9.58 -2.82 17.43
C ARG A 2 9.45 -1.54 16.58
N ARG A 3 10.36 -1.33 15.62
CA ARG A 3 10.35 -0.18 14.71
C ARG A 3 9.25 -0.40 13.66
N CYS A 4 8.45 0.63 13.39
CA CYS A 4 7.49 0.64 12.28
C CYS A 4 8.20 1.19 11.05
N CYS A 5 8.30 0.40 9.98
CA CYS A 5 8.95 0.81 8.73
C CYS A 5 8.28 2.07 8.15
N TRP A 6 6.94 2.10 8.06
CA TRP A 6 6.19 3.25 7.58
C TRP A 6 6.53 4.54 8.32
N ALA A 7 6.37 4.56 9.65
CA ALA A 7 6.68 5.74 10.44
C ALA A 7 8.16 6.17 10.32
N THR A 8 9.07 5.21 10.15
CA THR A 8 10.50 5.49 10.00
C THR A 8 10.78 6.14 8.63
N THR A 9 10.23 5.57 7.55
CA THR A 9 10.40 6.10 6.20
C THR A 9 9.74 7.47 6.05
N TRP A 10 8.50 7.65 6.53
CA TRP A 10 7.84 8.96 6.50
C TRP A 10 8.65 10.04 7.21
N GLN A 11 9.29 9.71 8.34
CA GLN A 11 10.17 10.63 9.03
C GLN A 11 11.45 10.93 8.25
N GLN A 12 12.09 9.90 7.67
CA GLN A 12 13.32 10.04 6.88
C GLN A 12 13.12 10.91 5.64
N GLU A 13 11.95 10.81 4.99
CA GLU A 13 11.62 11.63 3.82
C GLU A 13 11.03 13.01 4.18
N GLY A 14 10.84 13.33 5.46
CA GLY A 14 10.22 14.59 5.88
C GLY A 14 8.72 14.69 5.56
N LEU A 15 8.04 13.54 5.41
CA LEU A 15 6.65 13.41 4.97
C LEU A 15 5.70 12.91 6.06
N THR A 16 6.07 13.01 7.33
CA THR A 16 5.27 12.51 8.48
C THR A 16 3.83 13.04 8.49
N ASP A 17 3.62 14.31 8.15
CA ASP A 17 2.29 14.92 8.13
C ASP A 17 1.38 14.31 7.05
N TYR A 18 1.94 13.79 5.96
CA TYR A 18 1.21 13.03 4.95
C TYR A 18 1.04 11.57 5.35
N GLY A 19 2.07 10.97 5.94
CA GLY A 19 2.03 9.61 6.49
C GLY A 19 0.96 9.42 7.57
N LYS A 20 0.51 10.50 8.23
CA LYS A 20 -0.67 10.50 9.09
C LYS A 20 -1.91 10.02 8.34
N TYR A 21 -2.25 10.63 7.21
CA TYR A 21 -3.45 10.29 6.45
C TYR A 21 -3.38 8.86 5.92
N TYR A 22 -2.24 8.47 5.37
CA TYR A 22 -2.02 7.12 4.86
C TYR A 22 -2.26 6.06 5.94
N CYS A 23 -1.56 6.15 7.08
CA CYS A 23 -1.67 5.14 8.13
C CYS A 23 -3.04 5.09 8.82
N GLN A 24 -3.85 6.16 8.74
CA GLN A 24 -5.19 6.17 9.32
C GLN A 24 -6.21 5.40 8.46
N GLU A 25 -5.94 5.24 7.17
CA GLU A 25 -6.91 4.73 6.20
C GLU A 25 -6.49 3.44 5.51
N ILE A 26 -5.20 3.17 5.30
CA ILE A 26 -4.73 2.03 4.49
C ILE A 26 -5.27 0.69 4.99
N ASP A 27 -5.18 0.41 6.29
CA ASP A 27 -5.67 -0.86 6.84
C ASP A 27 -7.19 -0.98 6.74
N LYS A 28 -7.93 0.13 6.85
CA LYS A 28 -9.39 0.13 6.66
C LYS A 28 -9.75 -0.16 5.21
N ALA A 29 -9.05 0.45 4.26
CA ALA A 29 -9.26 0.23 2.84
C ALA A 29 -8.99 -1.23 2.48
N VAL A 30 -7.85 -1.78 2.89
CA VAL A 30 -7.50 -3.18 2.62
C VAL A 30 -8.53 -4.14 3.20
N VAL A 31 -8.94 -3.96 4.46
CA VAL A 31 -9.94 -4.82 5.10
C VAL A 31 -11.29 -4.74 4.38
N ARG A 32 -11.75 -3.53 4.06
CA ARG A 32 -13.04 -3.33 3.38
C ARG A 32 -13.09 -3.99 2.00
N GLU A 33 -12.03 -3.85 1.21
CA GLU A 33 -11.97 -4.45 -0.13
C GLU A 33 -11.75 -5.97 -0.08
N PHE A 34 -11.11 -6.49 0.97
CA PHE A 34 -10.98 -7.93 1.18
C PHE A 34 -12.32 -8.57 1.57
N ASN A 35 -13.03 -7.98 2.55
CA ASN A 35 -14.35 -8.41 2.95
C ASN A 35 -15.09 -7.24 3.62
N PRO A 36 -16.19 -6.73 3.01
CA PRO A 36 -16.90 -5.55 3.53
C PRO A 36 -17.59 -5.78 4.88
N GLU A 37 -17.81 -7.03 5.29
CA GLU A 37 -18.37 -7.37 6.62
C GLU A 37 -17.32 -7.28 7.73
N LEU A 38 -16.03 -7.29 7.40
CA LEU A 38 -14.97 -7.11 8.37
C LEU A 38 -14.82 -5.63 8.72
N VAL A 39 -14.82 -5.32 10.01
CA VAL A 39 -14.67 -3.95 10.50
C VAL A 39 -13.35 -3.82 11.25
N ILE A 40 -12.60 -2.77 10.92
CA ILE A 40 -11.38 -2.38 11.63
C ILE A 40 -11.44 -0.93 12.09
N ASN A 41 -11.14 -0.72 13.37
CA ASN A 41 -11.03 0.60 13.98
C ASN A 41 -9.56 0.96 14.21
N VAL A 42 -9.09 1.99 13.52
CA VAL A 42 -7.75 2.58 13.73
C VAL A 42 -7.84 3.66 14.81
N LYS A 43 -7.49 3.32 16.05
CA LYS A 43 -7.61 4.21 17.22
C LYS A 43 -6.42 5.15 17.38
N GLY A 44 -5.26 4.80 16.83
CA GLY A 44 -4.08 5.65 16.83
C GLY A 44 -2.98 5.09 15.95
N THR A 45 -2.17 5.96 15.36
CA THR A 45 -1.03 5.59 14.50
C THR A 45 0.21 6.34 14.94
N ARG A 46 1.39 5.75 14.75
CA ARG A 46 2.66 6.39 15.13
C ARG A 46 2.94 7.67 14.33
N THR A 47 2.46 7.75 13.10
CA THR A 47 2.51 8.96 12.27
C THR A 47 1.54 10.04 12.76
N ASN A 48 0.55 9.70 13.59
CA ASN A 48 -0.41 10.62 14.18
C ASN A 48 -0.28 10.72 15.71
N ARG A 49 0.92 11.03 16.19
CA ARG A 49 1.24 11.36 17.59
C ARG A 49 0.98 10.25 18.63
N SER A 50 0.56 9.05 18.22
CA SER A 50 0.44 7.91 19.14
C SER A 50 1.80 7.25 19.37
N GLY A 51 2.06 6.74 20.58
CA GLY A 51 3.28 5.97 20.85
C GLY A 51 3.36 4.66 20.07
N ILE A 52 2.20 4.08 19.75
CA ILE A 52 2.03 2.80 19.04
C ILE A 52 0.84 2.86 18.06
N CYS A 53 0.84 2.00 17.05
CA CYS A 53 -0.37 1.79 16.24
C CYS A 53 -1.36 0.93 17.03
N GLN A 54 -2.61 1.36 17.13
CA GLN A 54 -3.69 0.66 17.84
C GLN A 54 -4.81 0.37 16.84
N LEU A 55 -4.93 -0.89 16.43
CA LEU A 55 -5.92 -1.37 15.47
C LEU A 55 -6.81 -2.39 16.18
N VAL A 56 -8.13 -2.20 16.08
CA VAL A 56 -9.13 -3.09 16.70
C VAL A 56 -9.97 -3.71 15.60
N TYR A 57 -9.79 -5.01 15.37
CA TYR A 57 -10.58 -5.81 14.44
C TYR A 57 -11.85 -6.33 15.13
N HIS A 58 -12.99 -6.29 14.44
CA HIS A 58 -14.27 -6.81 14.93
C HIS A 58 -14.68 -7.99 14.07
N GLY A 59 -15.07 -9.12 14.68
CA GLY A 59 -15.54 -10.32 13.97
C GLY A 59 -14.48 -11.07 13.14
N ALA A 60 -13.28 -10.51 12.97
CA ALA A 60 -12.24 -11.06 12.07
C ALA A 60 -11.67 -12.44 12.49
N PHE A 61 -11.90 -12.86 13.73
CA PHE A 61 -11.41 -14.14 14.26
C PHE A 61 -12.53 -15.10 14.65
N GLU A 62 -13.76 -14.81 14.22
CA GLU A 62 -14.92 -15.65 14.47
C GLU A 62 -15.18 -16.51 13.22
N GLY A 63 -15.12 -17.84 13.34
CA GLY A 63 -15.44 -18.79 12.25
C GLY A 63 -14.25 -19.55 11.63
N ALA A 64 -14.54 -20.39 10.63
CA ALA A 64 -13.61 -21.38 10.05
C ALA A 64 -12.48 -20.79 9.17
N LEU A 65 -12.57 -19.51 8.77
CA LEU A 65 -11.58 -18.83 7.94
C LEU A 65 -10.18 -18.77 8.58
N VAL A 66 -10.08 -18.88 9.91
CA VAL A 66 -8.80 -18.81 10.64
C VAL A 66 -7.93 -20.06 10.40
N HIS A 67 -8.50 -21.17 9.91
CA HIS A 67 -7.80 -22.46 9.85
C HIS A 67 -7.57 -23.06 8.46
N GLU A 68 -8.40 -22.77 7.46
CA GLU A 68 -8.29 -23.44 6.14
C GLU A 68 -7.27 -22.78 5.19
N GLU A 69 -7.15 -21.45 5.16
CA GLU A 69 -6.23 -20.75 4.24
C GLU A 69 -4.76 -20.79 4.70
N ALA A 70 -4.51 -20.94 6.00
CA ALA A 70 -3.17 -20.98 6.57
C ALA A 70 -2.34 -22.20 6.12
N GLN A 71 -2.94 -23.18 5.46
CA GLN A 71 -2.30 -24.42 5.00
C GLN A 71 -1.93 -24.43 3.51
N ARG A 72 -2.37 -23.44 2.71
CA ARG A 72 -1.94 -23.35 1.30
C ARG A 72 -0.48 -22.90 1.23
N ALA A 73 0.29 -23.48 0.30
CA ALA A 73 1.68 -23.11 0.06
C ALA A 73 1.78 -21.62 -0.30
N GLN A 74 2.11 -20.77 0.68
CA GLN A 74 2.12 -19.31 0.55
C GLN A 74 3.08 -18.83 -0.53
N GLU A 75 4.18 -19.55 -0.78
CA GLU A 75 5.21 -19.14 -1.73
C GLU A 75 4.73 -19.06 -3.18
N ALA A 76 3.83 -19.96 -3.61
CA ALA A 76 3.25 -19.93 -4.97
C ALA A 76 2.27 -18.75 -5.17
N CYS A 77 1.75 -18.18 -4.08
CA CYS A 77 0.73 -17.13 -4.12
C CYS A 77 1.33 -15.71 -3.95
N ILE A 78 2.64 -15.57 -3.73
CA ILE A 78 3.30 -14.27 -3.54
C ILE A 78 3.78 -13.74 -4.89
N LEU A 79 3.39 -12.51 -5.21
CA LEU A 79 3.86 -11.76 -6.38
C LEU A 79 5.22 -11.12 -6.11
N PRO A 80 6.06 -10.94 -7.15
CA PRO A 80 7.36 -10.30 -6.98
C PRO A 80 7.16 -8.84 -6.54
N TRP A 81 8.19 -8.29 -5.89
CA TRP A 81 8.22 -6.90 -5.46
C TRP A 81 7.85 -5.93 -6.59
N SER A 82 8.38 -6.16 -7.80
CA SER A 82 8.14 -5.33 -8.98
C SER A 82 6.65 -5.25 -9.32
N TYR A 83 5.92 -6.36 -9.24
CA TYR A 83 4.47 -6.33 -9.50
C TYR A 83 3.74 -5.44 -8.50
N HIS A 84 4.02 -5.62 -7.20
CA HIS A 84 3.31 -4.86 -6.16
C HIS A 84 3.63 -3.37 -6.21
N THR A 85 4.89 -3.01 -6.48
CA THR A 85 5.27 -1.60 -6.54
C THR A 85 4.77 -0.92 -7.79
N VAL A 86 4.80 -1.59 -8.94
CA VAL A 86 4.19 -1.11 -10.19
C VAL A 86 2.67 -0.93 -10.03
N HIS A 87 1.98 -1.92 -9.47
CA HIS A 87 0.54 -1.82 -9.20
C HIS A 87 0.26 -0.60 -8.31
N LEU A 88 0.98 -0.47 -7.18
CA LEU A 88 0.79 0.66 -6.27
C LEU A 88 1.01 2.01 -6.97
N THR A 89 2.09 2.16 -7.74
CA THR A 89 2.38 3.42 -8.43
C THR A 89 1.37 3.71 -9.54
N SER A 90 0.95 2.70 -10.30
CA SER A 90 -0.07 2.83 -11.34
C SER A 90 -1.41 3.28 -10.74
N THR A 91 -1.90 2.58 -9.71
CA THR A 91 -3.15 2.89 -9.03
C THR A 91 -3.13 4.28 -8.41
N MET A 92 -2.05 4.66 -7.71
CA MET A 92 -1.92 6.01 -7.15
C MET A 92 -1.90 7.08 -8.24
N SER A 93 -1.18 6.86 -9.34
CA SER A 93 -1.10 7.81 -10.46
C SER A 93 -2.46 7.99 -11.13
N ALA A 94 -3.18 6.90 -11.39
CA ALA A 94 -4.51 6.91 -11.99
C ALA A 94 -5.52 7.65 -11.10
N VAL A 95 -5.50 7.39 -9.77
CA VAL A 95 -6.35 8.11 -8.81
C VAL A 95 -5.99 9.60 -8.78
N LEU A 96 -4.71 9.95 -8.68
CA LEU A 96 -4.29 11.36 -8.68
C LEU A 96 -4.71 12.07 -9.97
N GLN A 97 -4.51 11.45 -11.13
CA GLN A 97 -4.95 12.00 -12.42
C GLN A 97 -6.46 12.18 -12.47
N ARG A 98 -7.24 11.20 -12.01
CA ARG A 98 -8.70 11.26 -12.01
C ARG A 98 -9.22 12.37 -11.11
N GLU A 99 -8.68 12.49 -9.90
CA GLU A 99 -9.16 13.45 -8.89
C GLU A 99 -8.60 14.87 -9.08
N LEU A 100 -7.39 15.00 -9.62
CA LEU A 100 -6.64 16.29 -9.67
C LEU A 100 -6.24 16.72 -11.09
N GLY A 101 -6.57 15.94 -12.11
CA GLY A 101 -6.24 16.24 -13.51
C GLY A 101 -4.73 16.35 -13.76
N SER A 102 -4.33 17.40 -14.47
CA SER A 102 -2.92 17.66 -14.80
C SER A 102 -2.01 17.84 -13.58
N ALA A 103 -2.55 18.36 -12.47
CA ALA A 103 -1.81 18.48 -11.22
C ALA A 103 -1.48 17.09 -10.63
N GLY A 104 -2.39 16.13 -10.76
CA GLY A 104 -2.17 14.74 -10.35
C GLY A 104 -1.10 14.04 -11.17
N VAL A 105 -1.12 14.25 -12.50
CA VAL A 105 -0.07 13.75 -13.41
C VAL A 105 1.30 14.33 -13.03
N ALA A 106 1.38 15.64 -12.80
CA ALA A 106 2.62 16.29 -12.40
C ALA A 106 3.13 15.77 -11.04
N ALA A 107 2.24 15.54 -10.07
CA ALA A 107 2.60 14.99 -8.77
C ALA A 107 3.14 13.55 -8.86
N ALA A 108 2.50 12.69 -9.66
CA ALA A 108 2.97 11.33 -9.90
C ALA A 108 4.36 11.30 -10.56
N GLN A 109 4.56 12.15 -11.57
CA GLN A 109 5.85 12.29 -12.24
C GLN A 109 6.96 12.78 -11.28
N ALA A 110 6.68 13.81 -10.48
CA ALA A 110 7.63 14.31 -9.49
C ALA A 110 7.98 13.27 -8.41
N ALA A 111 7.02 12.43 -8.01
CA ALA A 111 7.27 11.33 -7.09
C ALA A 111 8.22 10.28 -7.68
N LEU A 112 8.04 9.92 -8.97
CA LEU A 112 8.91 8.99 -9.67
C LEU A 112 10.33 9.56 -9.85
N GLU A 113 10.47 10.85 -10.15
CA GLU A 113 11.75 11.54 -10.23
C GLU A 113 12.47 11.54 -8.88
N THR A 114 11.75 11.85 -7.80
CA THR A 114 12.29 11.79 -6.43
C THR A 114 12.74 10.36 -6.07
N PHE A 115 11.96 9.36 -6.48
CA PHE A 115 12.31 7.95 -6.30
C PHE A 115 13.57 7.57 -7.08
N ALA A 116 13.69 8.01 -8.34
CA ALA A 116 14.86 7.76 -9.19
C ALA A 116 16.14 8.38 -8.61
N VAL A 117 16.06 9.61 -8.06
CA VAL A 117 17.19 10.26 -7.38
C VAL A 117 17.68 9.42 -6.21
N ARG A 118 16.77 8.78 -5.46
CA ARG A 118 17.10 8.01 -4.27
C ARG A 118 17.59 6.59 -4.56
N PHE A 119 16.96 5.90 -5.50
CA PHE A 119 17.14 4.46 -5.72
C PHE A 119 17.73 4.10 -7.09
N GLY A 120 17.96 5.10 -7.95
CA GLY A 120 18.52 4.93 -9.29
C GLY A 120 17.45 4.80 -10.37
N SER A 121 17.81 5.20 -11.60
CA SER A 121 16.92 5.18 -12.76
C SER A 121 16.41 3.78 -13.10
N ALA A 122 17.27 2.76 -13.00
CA ALA A 122 16.88 1.38 -13.29
C ALA A 122 15.69 0.89 -12.44
N MET A 123 15.57 1.36 -11.18
CA MET A 123 14.45 1.00 -10.33
C MET A 123 13.20 1.82 -10.67
N ALA A 124 13.36 3.09 -11.05
CA ALA A 124 12.26 3.92 -11.51
C ALA A 124 11.70 3.45 -12.85
N ASP A 125 12.55 2.95 -13.76
CA ASP A 125 12.15 2.39 -15.06
C ASP A 125 11.24 1.17 -14.89
N ILE A 126 11.47 0.35 -13.86
CA ILE A 126 10.55 -0.75 -13.51
C ILE A 126 9.16 -0.19 -13.17
N LEU A 127 9.09 0.86 -12.34
CA LEU A 127 7.82 1.46 -11.91
C LEU A 127 7.09 2.19 -13.04
N ALA A 128 7.84 2.78 -13.97
CA ALA A 128 7.30 3.44 -15.16
C ALA A 128 6.83 2.45 -16.24
N GLY A 129 7.39 1.23 -16.22
CA GLY A 129 7.45 0.33 -17.38
C GLY A 129 6.18 -0.43 -17.73
N ASP A 130 5.10 -0.34 -16.94
CA ASP A 130 3.94 -1.24 -17.11
C ASP A 130 2.66 -0.51 -17.55
N ALA A 131 2.80 0.28 -18.61
CA ALA A 131 1.66 0.86 -19.32
C ALA A 131 0.85 -0.26 -20.00
N GLY A 132 -0.09 -0.87 -19.27
CA GLY A 132 -1.09 -1.79 -19.84
C GLY A 132 -1.43 -3.02 -19.03
N THR A 133 -0.76 -3.29 -17.91
CA THR A 133 -1.18 -4.39 -17.03
C THR A 133 -2.51 -4.07 -16.35
N ASP A 134 -3.49 -4.94 -16.54
CA ASP A 134 -4.74 -4.92 -15.79
C ASP A 134 -4.50 -5.55 -14.42
N PHE A 135 -4.36 -4.69 -13.40
CA PHE A 135 -4.12 -5.13 -12.03
C PHE A 135 -5.38 -5.63 -11.31
N ASP A 136 -6.55 -5.51 -11.93
CA ASP A 136 -7.78 -6.12 -11.43
C ASP A 136 -7.87 -7.62 -11.81
N VAL A 137 -6.93 -8.11 -12.63
CA VAL A 137 -6.81 -9.51 -13.03
C VAL A 137 -5.47 -10.09 -12.57
N LEU A 138 -5.52 -11.25 -11.89
CA LEU A 138 -4.29 -11.94 -11.48
C LEU A 138 -3.56 -12.54 -12.70
N PRO A 139 -2.21 -12.50 -12.75
CA PRO A 139 -1.46 -13.11 -13.83
C PRO A 139 -1.70 -14.62 -13.92
N GLU A 140 -1.89 -15.14 -15.15
CA GLU A 140 -2.08 -16.57 -15.40
C GLU A 140 -0.82 -17.40 -15.09
N GLY A 141 -1.01 -18.69 -14.74
CA GLY A 141 0.07 -19.68 -14.72
C GLY A 141 0.94 -19.72 -13.45
N ARG A 142 0.37 -19.44 -12.27
CA ARG A 142 1.02 -19.67 -10.97
C ARG A 142 0.33 -20.75 -10.14
#